data_AF-A0A831TWA4-F1
#
_entry.id   AF-A0A831TWA4-F1
#
_cell.length_a   1.000
_cell.length_b   1.000
_cell.length_c   1.000
_cell.angle_alpha   90.00
_cell.angle_beta   90.00
_cell.angle_gamma   90.00
#
_symmetry.space_group_name_H-M   'P 1'
#
loop_
_entity.id
_entity.type
_entity.pdbx_description
1 polymer ?
#
loop_
_entity_poly.entity_id
_entity_poly.type
_entity_poly.pdbx_seq_one_letter_code
_entity_poly.pdbx_strand_id
1 'polypeptide(L)'
;MAPQRVTKAQRAIELYRQGMGVCAIADQLGTSPSYVANVLIKAGYTPDYVDLYTSTGPQNPYAQRLAGVLRFRDEAAARASLARLTEIYEEYRRAGDRRGIHQCQVLAL
;
A
#
# COMPACT_ATOMS: atom_id res chain seq x y z
N MET A 1 15.74 35.74 3.04
CA MET A 1 15.14 34.49 3.57
C MET A 1 14.53 33.74 2.38
N ALA A 2 15.05 32.56 2.03
CA ALA A 2 14.47 31.78 0.92
C ALA A 2 13.08 31.25 1.35
N PRO A 3 12.06 31.27 0.48
CA PRO A 3 10.75 30.75 0.82
C PRO A 3 10.89 29.25 1.11
N GLN A 4 10.50 28.84 2.33
CA GLN A 4 10.50 27.44 2.73
C GLN A 4 9.54 26.71 1.79
N ARG A 5 10.07 25.93 0.84
CA ARG A 5 9.26 25.12 -0.08
C ARG A 5 8.52 24.08 0.77
N VAL A 6 7.25 24.36 1.07
CA VAL A 6 6.37 23.41 1.73
C VAL A 6 6.29 22.18 0.83
N THR A 7 6.77 21.05 1.35
CA THR A 7 6.76 19.80 0.62
C THR A 7 5.34 19.21 0.59
N LYS A 8 5.04 18.39 -0.43
CA LYS A 8 3.77 17.65 -0.48
C LYS A 8 3.53 16.83 0.80
N ALA A 9 4.60 16.32 1.42
CA ALA A 9 4.53 15.59 2.67
C ALA A 9 4.07 16.45 3.87
N GLN A 10 4.64 17.64 4.03
CA GLN A 10 4.19 18.58 5.07
C GLN A 10 2.74 18.99 4.87
N ARG A 11 2.35 19.26 3.61
CA ARG A 11 0.97 19.64 3.29
C ARG A 11 -0.02 18.52 3.58
N ALA A 12 0.33 17.27 3.31
CA ALA A 12 -0.51 16.11 3.64
C ALA A 12 -0.76 15.99 5.16
N ILE A 13 0.28 16.22 5.98
CA ILE A 13 0.17 16.18 7.45
C ILE A 13 -0.74 17.31 7.96
N GLU A 14 -0.62 18.52 7.42
CA GLU A 14 -1.49 19.65 7.79
C GLU A 14 -2.96 19.37 7.47
N LEU A 15 -3.25 18.89 6.26
CA LEU A 15 -4.63 18.58 5.85
C LEU A 15 -5.25 17.46 6.69
N TYR A 16 -4.44 16.46 7.07
CA TYR A 16 -4.89 15.39 7.96
C TYR A 16 -5.20 15.92 9.38
N ARG A 17 -4.38 16.84 9.90
CA ARG A 17 -4.67 17.53 11.18
C ARG A 17 -5.95 18.36 11.14
N GLN A 18 -6.33 18.84 9.97
CA GLN A 18 -7.62 19.52 9.74
C GLN A 18 -8.81 18.56 9.67
N GLY A 19 -8.59 17.26 9.86
CA GLY A 19 -9.64 16.22 9.86
C GLY A 19 -9.94 15.64 8.48
N MET A 20 -9.12 15.94 7.48
CA MET A 20 -9.34 15.44 6.11
C MET A 20 -8.91 13.97 5.97
N GLY A 21 -9.71 13.16 5.28
CA GLY A 21 -9.40 11.76 5.01
C GLY A 21 -8.30 11.58 3.96
N VAL A 22 -7.62 10.42 3.99
CA VAL A 22 -6.48 10.11 3.11
C VAL A 22 -6.79 10.29 1.62
N CYS A 23 -7.94 9.81 1.14
CA CYS A 23 -8.33 9.93 -0.28
C CYS A 23 -8.53 11.40 -0.68
N ALA A 24 -9.24 12.18 0.13
CA ALA A 24 -9.49 13.59 -0.15
C ALA A 24 -8.18 14.41 -0.18
N ILE A 25 -7.24 14.10 0.71
CA ILE A 25 -5.89 14.70 0.69
C ILE A 25 -5.15 14.33 -0.59
N ALA A 26 -5.23 13.07 -1.02
CA ALA A 26 -4.56 12.58 -2.22
C ALA A 26 -5.06 13.29 -3.49
N ASP A 27 -6.38 13.42 -3.61
CA ASP A 27 -7.03 14.15 -4.70
C ASP A 27 -6.59 15.62 -4.71
N GLN A 28 -6.61 16.28 -3.54
CA GLN A 28 -6.23 17.69 -3.42
C GLN A 28 -4.75 17.94 -3.74
N LEU A 29 -3.86 16.98 -3.46
CA LEU A 29 -2.41 17.11 -3.69
C LEU A 29 -1.96 16.52 -5.04
N GLY A 30 -2.89 15.95 -5.82
CA GLY A 30 -2.59 15.26 -7.07
C GLY A 30 -1.56 14.15 -6.87
N THR A 31 -1.80 13.26 -5.90
CA THR A 31 -0.93 12.15 -5.55
C THR A 31 -1.74 10.90 -5.23
N SER A 32 -1.10 9.77 -4.96
CA SER A 32 -1.82 8.55 -4.61
C SER A 32 -2.24 8.54 -3.14
N PRO A 33 -3.40 7.96 -2.80
CA PRO A 33 -3.77 7.73 -1.40
C PRO A 33 -2.72 6.92 -0.62
N SER A 34 -2.04 5.96 -1.26
CA SER A 34 -0.94 5.21 -0.66
C SER A 34 0.25 6.12 -0.29
N TYR A 35 0.58 7.12 -1.12
CA TYR A 35 1.63 8.09 -0.78
C TYR A 35 1.25 8.89 0.47
N VAL A 36 0.01 9.39 0.53
CA VAL A 36 -0.50 10.14 1.69
C VAL A 36 -0.49 9.27 2.94
N ALA A 37 -1.02 8.05 2.87
CA ALA A 37 -1.02 7.11 4.00
C ALA A 37 0.39 6.84 4.52
N ASN A 38 1.35 6.54 3.63
CA ASN A 38 2.73 6.30 4.01
C ASN A 38 3.41 7.54 4.62
N VAL A 39 3.10 8.75 4.14
CA VAL A 39 3.58 10.01 4.76
C VAL A 39 3.03 10.16 6.17
N LEU A 40 1.73 9.93 6.37
CA LEU A 40 1.08 10.04 7.66
C LEU A 40 1.63 9.03 8.67
N ILE A 41 1.85 7.79 8.23
CA ILE A 41 2.45 6.74 9.06
C ILE A 41 3.88 7.10 9.47
N LYS A 42 4.71 7.57 8.54
CA LYS A 42 6.07 8.06 8.86
C LYS A 42 6.07 9.23 9.83
N ALA A 43 4.99 10.02 9.84
CA ALA A 43 4.79 11.12 10.77
C ALA A 43 4.16 10.68 12.12
N GLY A 44 3.92 9.38 12.32
CA GLY A 44 3.40 8.82 13.58
C GLY A 44 1.88 8.74 13.66
N TYR A 45 1.15 9.01 12.57
CA TYR A 45 -0.31 8.86 12.53
C TYR A 45 -0.72 7.44 12.14
N THR A 46 -1.89 7.02 12.60
CA THR A 46 -2.56 5.77 12.18
C THR A 46 -3.78 6.12 11.31
N PRO A 47 -3.59 6.51 10.05
CA PRO A 47 -4.73 6.79 9.18
C PRO A 47 -5.60 5.54 9.02
N ASP A 48 -6.92 5.72 8.95
CA ASP A 48 -7.84 4.63 8.60
C ASP A 48 -7.88 4.48 7.07
N TYR A 49 -6.77 3.99 6.50
CA TYR A 49 -6.64 3.77 5.06
C TYR A 49 -5.90 2.46 4.81
N VAL A 50 -6.57 1.54 4.12
CA VAL A 50 -6.07 0.19 3.87
C VAL A 50 -5.92 -0.02 2.37
N ASP A 51 -4.68 -0.15 1.89
CA ASP A 51 -4.38 -0.69 0.55
C ASP A 51 -3.13 -1.59 0.55
N LEU A 52 -2.83 -2.18 -0.62
CA LEU A 52 -1.66 -3.05 -0.85
C LEU A 52 -0.28 -2.37 -0.72
N TYR A 53 -0.23 -1.07 -0.96
CA TYR A 53 0.99 -0.28 -1.11
C TYR A 53 1.33 0.54 0.15
N THR A 54 0.51 0.42 1.19
CA THR A 54 0.76 1.04 2.49
C THR A 54 1.75 0.16 3.27
N SER A 55 3.02 0.19 2.86
CA SER A 55 4.06 -0.72 3.34
C SER A 55 4.55 -0.43 4.76
N THR A 56 4.17 0.71 5.36
CA THR A 56 4.74 1.16 6.65
C THR A 56 3.80 1.09 7.86
N GLY A 57 2.53 0.72 7.69
CA GLY A 57 1.54 0.73 8.78
C GLY A 57 1.14 -0.67 9.26
N PRO A 58 0.65 -0.81 10.51
CA PRO A 58 0.17 -2.10 11.06
C PRO A 58 -1.07 -2.68 10.36
N GLN A 59 -1.54 -2.08 9.26
CA GLN A 59 -2.90 -2.27 8.74
C GLN A 59 -3.04 -3.21 7.54
N ASN A 60 -1.95 -3.62 6.87
CA ASN A 60 -2.02 -4.64 5.83
C ASN A 60 -1.13 -5.86 6.18
N PRO A 61 -1.66 -6.85 6.92
CA PRO A 61 -0.91 -8.06 7.27
C PRO A 61 -0.48 -8.88 6.04
N TYR A 62 -1.11 -8.65 4.88
CA TYR A 62 -0.78 -9.34 3.63
C TYR A 62 0.40 -8.68 2.90
N ALA A 63 0.61 -7.38 3.08
CA ALA A 63 1.62 -6.62 2.35
C ALA A 63 3.04 -7.16 2.57
N GLN A 64 3.39 -7.54 3.81
CA GLN A 64 4.71 -8.10 4.11
C GLN A 64 4.95 -9.43 3.36
N ARG A 65 3.92 -10.27 3.28
CA ARG A 65 4.02 -11.59 2.65
C ARG A 65 3.95 -11.53 1.13
N LEU A 66 3.26 -10.55 0.58
CA LEU A 66 3.07 -10.37 -0.87
C LEU A 66 4.13 -9.45 -1.51
N ALA A 67 4.87 -8.66 -0.71
CA ALA A 67 5.92 -7.79 -1.19
C ALA A 67 6.99 -8.57 -1.98
N GLY A 68 7.23 -8.16 -3.22
CA GLY A 68 8.27 -8.74 -4.06
C GLY A 68 8.03 -10.18 -4.52
N VAL A 69 6.81 -10.72 -4.34
CA VAL A 69 6.41 -12.03 -4.86
C VAL A 69 6.55 -12.05 -6.38
N LEU A 70 6.10 -10.98 -7.05
CA LEU A 70 6.19 -10.82 -8.49
C LEU A 70 7.56 -10.30 -8.93
N ARG A 71 8.23 -11.07 -9.79
CA ARG A 71 9.48 -10.70 -10.45
C ARG A 71 9.40 -11.07 -11.93
N PHE A 72 9.52 -10.08 -12.80
CA PHE A 72 9.38 -10.24 -14.26
C PHE A 72 10.68 -9.94 -15.00
N ARG A 73 11.82 -10.39 -14.45
CA ARG A 73 13.14 -10.17 -15.09
C ARG A 73 13.33 -11.06 -16.32
N ASP A 74 12.84 -12.29 -16.24
CA ASP A 74 12.90 -13.30 -17.28
C ASP A 74 11.72 -14.27 -17.12
N GLU A 75 11.51 -15.12 -18.12
CA GLU A 75 10.40 -16.06 -18.19
C GLU A 75 10.42 -17.06 -17.02
N ALA A 76 11.61 -17.51 -16.59
CA ALA A 76 11.75 -18.44 -15.48
C ALA A 76 11.36 -17.77 -14.15
N ALA A 77 11.81 -16.53 -13.93
CA ALA A 77 11.44 -15.72 -12.78
C ALA A 77 9.94 -15.43 -12.75
N ALA A 78 9.32 -15.16 -13.91
CA ALA A 78 7.88 -14.94 -14.02
C ALA A 78 7.09 -16.20 -13.63
N ARG A 79 7.44 -17.37 -14.18
CA ARG A 79 6.83 -18.66 -13.80
C ARG A 79 6.98 -18.95 -12.31
N ALA A 80 8.17 -18.78 -11.76
CA ALA A 80 8.43 -19.00 -10.34
C ALA A 80 7.66 -18.02 -9.45
N SER A 81 7.42 -16.81 -9.92
CA SER A 81 6.61 -15.82 -9.20
C SER A 81 5.13 -16.19 -9.19
N LEU A 82 4.61 -16.69 -10.31
CA LEU A 82 3.23 -17.17 -10.40
C LEU A 82 3.00 -18.41 -9.53
N ALA A 83 3.95 -19.36 -9.51
CA ALA A 83 3.88 -20.53 -8.63
C ALA A 83 3.79 -20.12 -7.15
N ARG A 84 4.67 -19.20 -6.71
CA ARG A 84 4.65 -18.65 -5.35
C ARG A 84 3.35 -17.91 -5.04
N LEU A 85 2.83 -17.11 -5.97
CA LEU A 85 1.54 -16.42 -5.78
C LEU A 85 0.39 -17.42 -5.64
N THR A 86 0.41 -18.50 -6.42
CA THR A 86 -0.60 -19.59 -6.38
C THR A 86 -0.57 -20.32 -5.04
N GLU A 87 0.62 -20.63 -4.52
CA GLU A 87 0.77 -21.25 -3.19
C GLU A 87 0.15 -20.39 -2.09
N ILE A 88 0.47 -19.08 -2.08
CA ILE A 88 -0.07 -18.13 -1.11
C ILE A 88 -1.60 -18.01 -1.24
N TYR A 89 -2.11 -17.97 -2.48
CA TYR A 89 -3.55 -17.96 -2.74
C TYR A 89 -4.25 -19.19 -2.16
N GLU A 90 -3.70 -20.39 -2.39
CA GLU A 90 -4.28 -21.64 -1.89
C GLU A 90 -4.20 -21.77 -0.37
N GLU A 91 -3.21 -21.14 0.28
CA GLU A 91 -3.18 -21.02 1.73
C GLU A 91 -4.33 -20.13 2.26
N TYR A 92 -4.51 -18.93 1.70
CA TYR A 92 -5.61 -18.04 2.10
C TYR A 92 -6.98 -18.66 1.81
N ARG A 93 -7.10 -19.36 0.68
CA ARG A 93 -8.31 -20.10 0.32
C ARG A 93 -8.62 -21.20 1.33
N ARG A 94 -7.63 -22.00 1.75
CA ARG A 94 -7.80 -23.04 2.79
C ARG A 94 -8.13 -22.45 4.16
N ALA A 95 -7.60 -21.27 4.47
CA ALA A 95 -7.91 -20.56 5.72
C ALA A 95 -9.26 -19.80 5.69
N GLY A 96 -9.95 -19.75 4.55
CA GLY A 96 -11.18 -18.96 4.38
C GLY A 96 -10.95 -17.44 4.40
N ASP A 97 -9.70 -17.00 4.20
CA ASP A 97 -9.32 -15.59 4.26
C ASP A 97 -9.66 -14.87 2.94
N ARG A 98 -10.87 -14.32 2.89
CA ARG A 98 -11.37 -13.58 1.73
C ARG A 98 -10.54 -12.33 1.41
N ARG A 99 -9.96 -11.68 2.42
CA ARG A 99 -9.15 -10.47 2.20
C ARG A 99 -7.81 -10.86 1.59
N GLY A 100 -7.14 -11.88 2.13
CA GLY A 100 -5.91 -12.43 1.56
C GLY A 100 -6.07 -12.92 0.12
N ILE A 101 -7.19 -13.63 -0.16
CA ILE A 101 -7.56 -14.04 -1.52
C ILE A 101 -7.66 -12.84 -2.47
N HIS A 102 -8.39 -11.80 -2.07
CA HIS A 102 -8.55 -10.59 -2.88
C HIS A 102 -7.21 -9.92 -3.15
N GLN A 103 -6.32 -9.85 -2.16
CA GLN A 103 -4.98 -9.28 -2.33
C GLN A 103 -4.12 -10.05 -3.34
N CYS A 104 -4.20 -11.39 -3.35
CA CYS A 104 -3.54 -12.20 -4.37
C CYS A 104 -4.10 -11.92 -5.77
N GLN A 105 -5.41 -11.75 -5.90
CA GLN A 105 -6.08 -11.46 -7.18
C GLN A 105 -5.68 -10.09 -7.74
N VAL A 106 -5.59 -9.06 -6.90
CA VAL A 106 -5.19 -7.71 -7.33
C VAL A 106 -3.75 -7.71 -7.88
N LEU A 107 -2.86 -8.54 -7.35
CA LEU A 107 -1.50 -8.70 -7.88
C LEU A 107 -1.45 -9.47 -9.21
N ALA A 108 -2.45 -10.28 -9.51
CA ALA A 108 -2.50 -11.08 -10.72
C ALA A 108 -3.15 -10.36 -11.92
N LEU A 109 -3.75 -9.19 -11.71
CA LEU A 109 -4.34 -8.31 -12.73
C LEU A 109 -3.29 -7.44 -13.41
#